data_AF-A0A969V1B9-F1
#
_entry.id   AF-A0A969V1B9-F1
#
_cell.length_a   1.000
_cell.length_b   1.000
_cell.length_c   1.000
_cell.angle_alpha   90.00
_cell.angle_beta   90.00
_cell.angle_gamma   90.00
#
_symmetry.space_group_name_H-M   'P 1'
#
loop_
_entity.id
_entity.type
_entity.pdbx_description
1 polymer ?
#
loop_
_entity_poly.entity_id
_entity_poly.type
_entity_poly.pdbx_seq_one_letter_code
_entity_poly.pdbx_strand_id
1 'polypeptide(L)'
;MQTQYLDERTVIDELPTTNAWLNRFKTWLEFLKQNCSQVEHILICIHRADTFCEIQVEGKKWHYHKLKTSLFYEYSTYIRKTYFLAAEKLIRDYNASNRATLQFFITTTDNQSLLELPWIYLGAFLANS
;
A
#
# COMPACT_ATOMS: atom_id res chain seq x y z
N MET A 1 3.03 -18.99 -28.47
CA MET A 1 3.40 -18.19 -27.29
C MET A 1 2.88 -18.92 -26.06
N GLN A 2 3.73 -19.25 -25.10
CA GLN A 2 3.31 -19.83 -23.82
C GLN A 2 2.94 -18.68 -22.88
N THR A 3 1.68 -18.63 -22.45
CA THR A 3 1.18 -17.68 -21.46
C THR A 3 1.79 -18.00 -20.10
N GLN A 4 2.58 -17.08 -19.54
CA GLN A 4 3.13 -17.23 -18.19
C GLN A 4 2.15 -16.66 -17.16
N TYR A 5 1.94 -17.41 -16.08
CA TYR A 5 1.06 -17.04 -14.99
C TYR A 5 1.84 -16.82 -13.70
N LEU A 6 1.43 -15.83 -12.88
CA LEU A 6 2.03 -15.59 -11.55
C LEU A 6 1.35 -16.39 -10.44
N ASP A 7 0.05 -16.59 -10.53
CA ASP A 7 -0.78 -17.21 -9.48
C ASP A 7 -1.96 -18.03 -10.06
N GLU A 8 -1.74 -18.68 -11.20
CA GLU A 8 -2.76 -19.41 -11.99
C GLU A 8 -3.92 -18.55 -12.53
N ARG A 9 -4.02 -17.29 -12.11
CA ARG A 9 -5.09 -16.34 -12.45
C ARG A 9 -4.60 -15.13 -13.21
N THR A 10 -3.35 -14.71 -13.00
CA THR A 10 -2.77 -13.50 -13.61
C THR A 10 -1.85 -13.86 -14.76
N VAL A 11 -2.19 -13.37 -15.95
CA VAL A 11 -1.28 -13.40 -17.10
C VAL A 11 -0.23 -12.31 -16.95
N ILE A 12 1.06 -12.66 -17.00
CA ILE A 12 2.16 -11.70 -16.81
C ILE A 12 2.09 -10.55 -17.83
N ASP A 13 1.74 -10.87 -19.08
CA ASP A 13 1.63 -9.88 -20.17
C ASP A 13 0.49 -8.86 -19.96
N GLU A 14 -0.44 -9.12 -19.03
CA GLU A 14 -1.51 -8.19 -18.67
C GLU A 14 -1.10 -7.22 -17.53
N LEU A 15 0.04 -7.48 -16.87
CA LEU A 15 0.53 -6.56 -15.84
C LEU A 15 1.02 -5.26 -16.46
N PRO A 16 0.71 -4.11 -15.85
CA PRO A 16 1.21 -2.84 -16.33
C PRO A 16 2.74 -2.82 -16.22
N THR A 17 3.39 -2.28 -17.24
CA THR A 17 4.82 -1.95 -17.13
C THR A 17 5.04 -0.97 -15.99
N THR A 18 6.26 -0.93 -15.44
CA THR A 18 6.62 0.01 -14.35
C THR A 18 6.28 1.46 -14.72
N ASN A 19 6.54 1.86 -15.97
CA ASN A 19 6.21 3.21 -16.45
C ASN A 19 4.70 3.46 -16.51
N ALA A 20 3.90 2.48 -16.98
CA ALA A 20 2.45 2.60 -16.99
C ALA A 20 1.89 2.69 -15.57
N TRP A 21 2.41 1.90 -14.64
CA TRP A 21 2.07 1.97 -13.23
C TRP A 21 2.43 3.34 -12.63
N LEU A 22 3.65 3.85 -12.85
CA LEU A 22 4.09 5.16 -12.37
C LEU A 22 3.22 6.31 -12.90
N ASN A 23 2.87 6.27 -14.19
CA ASN A 23 2.01 7.29 -14.79
C ASN A 23 0.61 7.27 -14.17
N ARG A 24 0.00 6.09 -14.02
CA ARG A 24 -1.30 5.95 -13.34
C ARG A 24 -1.22 6.43 -11.89
N PHE A 25 -0.17 6.08 -11.17
CA PHE A 25 0.04 6.50 -9.80
C PHE A 25 0.18 8.02 -9.69
N LYS A 26 0.95 8.65 -10.60
CA LYS A 26 1.06 10.12 -10.68
C LYS A 26 -0.30 10.79 -10.90
N THR A 27 -1.13 10.27 -11.81
CA THR A 27 -2.50 10.80 -12.04
C THR A 27 -3.34 10.72 -10.77
N TRP A 28 -3.25 9.63 -10.01
CA TRP A 28 -3.93 9.53 -8.72
C TRP A 28 -3.41 10.52 -7.68
N LEU A 29 -2.10 10.74 -7.61
CA LEU A 29 -1.53 11.75 -6.72
C LEU A 29 -1.98 13.17 -7.08
N GLU A 30 -2.09 13.49 -8.37
CA GLU A 30 -2.64 14.76 -8.85
C GLU A 30 -4.12 14.91 -8.46
N PHE A 31 -4.91 13.85 -8.63
CA PHE A 31 -6.31 13.82 -8.18
C PHE A 31 -6.43 14.07 -6.67
N LEU A 32 -5.65 13.37 -5.85
CA LEU A 32 -5.66 13.53 -4.39
C LEU A 32 -5.26 14.96 -3.99
N LYS A 33 -4.24 15.52 -4.62
CA LYS A 33 -3.80 16.90 -4.38
C LYS A 33 -4.92 17.92 -4.65
N GLN A 34 -5.68 17.72 -5.74
CA GLN A 34 -6.73 18.64 -6.16
C GLN A 34 -8.01 18.49 -5.33
N ASN A 35 -8.39 17.26 -4.97
CA ASN A 35 -9.71 16.95 -4.43
C ASN A 35 -9.70 16.61 -2.93
N CYS A 36 -8.55 16.30 -2.34
CA CYS A 36 -8.44 15.80 -0.98
C CYS A 36 -7.55 16.71 -0.09
N SER A 37 -7.52 18.02 -0.35
CA SER A 37 -6.65 18.97 0.36
C SER A 37 -6.88 19.08 1.86
N GLN A 38 -8.09 18.73 2.33
CA GLN A 38 -8.47 18.75 3.76
C GLN A 38 -8.38 17.35 4.42
N VAL A 39 -8.09 16.30 3.65
CA VAL A 39 -7.99 14.95 4.20
C VAL A 39 -6.69 14.82 4.97
N GLU A 40 -6.76 14.40 6.22
CA GLU A 40 -5.58 14.27 7.09
C GLU A 40 -4.90 12.90 6.96
N HIS A 41 -5.68 11.86 6.65
CA HIS A 41 -5.23 10.47 6.60
C HIS A 41 -5.53 9.86 5.23
N ILE A 42 -4.47 9.56 4.47
CA ILE A 42 -4.58 8.90 3.17
C ILE A 42 -3.73 7.63 3.20
N LEU A 43 -4.37 6.48 2.97
CA LEU A 43 -3.71 5.19 2.87
C LEU A 43 -3.76 4.71 1.41
N ILE A 44 -2.62 4.27 0.88
CA ILE A 44 -2.48 3.71 -0.45
C ILE A 44 -2.21 2.21 -0.34
N CYS A 45 -2.97 1.42 -1.08
CA CYS A 45 -2.90 -0.04 -1.07
C CYS A 45 -2.37 -0.59 -2.39
N ILE A 46 -1.51 -1.61 -2.34
CA ILE A 46 -1.35 -2.56 -3.46
C ILE A 46 -2.13 -3.82 -3.11
N HIS A 47 -3.15 -4.12 -3.92
CA HIS A 47 -3.92 -5.36 -3.80
C HIS A 47 -3.26 -6.49 -4.61
N ARG A 48 -3.59 -7.74 -4.27
CA ARG A 48 -3.02 -8.98 -4.82
C ARG A 48 -1.54 -9.15 -4.51
N ALA A 49 -1.18 -8.95 -3.25
CA ALA A 49 0.20 -9.07 -2.78
C ALA A 49 0.84 -10.44 -3.03
N ASP A 50 0.02 -11.48 -3.10
CA ASP A 50 0.37 -12.85 -3.48
C ASP A 50 1.08 -12.95 -4.83
N THR A 51 0.88 -12.00 -5.75
CA THR A 51 1.56 -12.02 -7.05
C THR A 51 3.00 -11.53 -7.01
N PHE A 52 3.46 -10.95 -5.89
CA PHE A 52 4.80 -10.35 -5.80
C PHE A 52 5.51 -10.55 -4.45
N CYS A 53 4.88 -11.15 -3.45
CA CYS A 53 5.56 -11.53 -2.21
C CYS A 53 4.97 -12.78 -1.54
N GLU A 54 5.73 -13.37 -0.63
CA GLU A 54 5.27 -14.48 0.21
C GLU A 54 4.32 -13.97 1.30
N ILE A 55 3.02 -13.86 0.97
CA ILE A 55 1.98 -13.28 1.83
C ILE A 55 1.87 -13.92 3.21
N GLN A 56 2.19 -15.21 3.36
CA GLN A 56 2.15 -15.89 4.66
C GLN A 56 3.30 -15.45 5.57
N VAL A 57 4.46 -15.12 5.00
CA VAL A 57 5.62 -14.57 5.73
C VAL A 57 5.33 -13.12 6.12
N GLU A 58 4.83 -12.31 5.19
CA GLU A 58 4.44 -10.92 5.47
C GLU A 58 3.33 -10.84 6.51
N GLY A 59 2.29 -11.67 6.40
CA GLY A 59 1.19 -11.74 7.35
C GLY A 59 1.66 -12.10 8.76
N LYS A 60 2.56 -13.08 8.90
CA LYS A 60 3.14 -13.43 10.22
C LYS A 60 3.99 -12.31 10.81
N LYS A 61 4.75 -11.60 9.97
CA LYS A 61 5.60 -10.49 10.40
C LYS A 61 4.81 -9.30 10.92
N TRP A 62 3.69 -9.00 10.26
CA TRP A 62 2.87 -7.81 10.52
C TRP A 62 1.53 -8.08 11.19
N HIS A 63 1.27 -9.32 11.62
CA HIS A 63 0.10 -9.64 12.44
C HIS A 63 0.09 -8.81 13.73
N TYR A 64 -1.10 -8.36 14.12
CA TYR A 64 -1.24 -7.51 15.29
C TYR A 64 -0.89 -8.26 16.58
N HIS A 65 -0.01 -7.67 17.39
CA HIS A 65 0.32 -8.16 18.72
C HIS A 65 -0.07 -7.11 19.77
N LYS A 66 -0.95 -7.47 20.71
CA LYS A 66 -1.50 -6.58 21.77
C LYS A 66 -0.45 -5.83 22.61
N LEU A 67 0.80 -6.29 22.62
CA LEU A 67 1.88 -5.78 23.47
C LEU A 67 2.80 -4.75 22.79
N LYS A 68 2.65 -4.48 21.48
CA LYS A 68 3.52 -3.54 20.75
C LYS A 68 2.78 -2.28 20.37
N THR A 69 3.19 -1.15 20.93
CA THR A 69 2.68 0.17 20.56
C THR A 69 3.24 0.60 19.19
N SER A 70 2.35 1.02 18.29
CA SER A 70 2.62 1.63 16.98
C SER A 70 3.31 0.77 15.89
N LEU A 71 2.79 -0.44 15.64
CA LEU A 71 3.22 -1.29 14.51
C LEU A 71 2.89 -0.69 13.12
N PHE A 72 1.84 0.13 12.99
CA PHE A 72 1.41 0.57 11.66
C PHE A 72 2.39 1.52 10.98
N TYR A 73 3.02 2.45 11.70
CA TYR A 73 4.01 3.35 11.10
C TYR A 73 5.23 2.57 10.57
N GLU A 74 5.73 1.60 11.35
CA GLU A 74 6.83 0.72 10.94
C GLU A 74 6.44 -0.13 9.73
N TYR A 75 5.23 -0.70 9.75
CA TYR A 75 4.66 -1.46 8.66
C TYR A 75 4.54 -0.63 7.38
N SER A 76 3.91 0.54 7.45
CA SER A 76 3.76 1.47 6.33
C SER A 76 5.10 1.90 5.74
N THR A 77 6.07 2.19 6.62
CA THR A 77 7.44 2.52 6.21
C THR A 77 8.11 1.35 5.49
N TYR A 78 7.96 0.14 6.00
CA TYR A 78 8.48 -1.08 5.37
C TYR A 78 7.85 -1.31 4.00
N ILE A 79 6.51 -1.28 3.90
CA ILE A 79 5.78 -1.47 2.65
C ILE A 79 6.20 -0.44 1.60
N ARG A 80 6.32 0.83 1.99
CA ARG A 80 6.79 1.89 1.10
C ARG A 80 8.18 1.58 0.54
N LYS A 81 9.13 1.25 1.41
CA LYS A 81 10.54 0.99 1.02
C LYS A 81 10.70 -0.28 0.19
N THR A 82 9.85 -1.28 0.42
CA THR A 82 9.95 -2.59 -0.23
C THR A 82 9.17 -2.63 -1.55
N TYR A 83 7.91 -2.18 -1.56
CA TYR A 83 7.00 -2.40 -2.69
C TYR A 83 6.68 -1.13 -3.50
N PHE A 84 6.94 0.06 -2.96
CA PHE A 84 6.73 1.33 -3.65
C PHE A 84 8.02 2.01 -4.12
N LEU A 85 9.15 1.30 -4.09
CA LEU A 85 10.47 1.88 -4.38
C LEU A 85 10.53 2.63 -5.72
N ALA A 86 9.90 2.09 -6.76
CA ALA A 86 9.85 2.74 -8.08
C ALA A 86 9.14 4.10 -8.05
N ALA A 87 8.16 4.30 -7.16
CA ALA A 87 7.41 5.55 -7.00
C ALA A 87 7.95 6.47 -5.91
N GLU A 88 9.09 6.15 -5.28
CA GLU A 88 9.59 6.86 -4.10
C GLU A 88 9.75 8.37 -4.33
N LYS A 89 10.20 8.77 -5.53
CA LYS A 89 10.28 10.19 -5.89
C LYS A 89 8.91 10.86 -5.88
N LEU A 90 7.91 10.25 -6.51
CA LEU A 90 6.55 10.78 -6.57
C LEU A 90 5.91 10.89 -5.18
N ILE A 91 6.14 9.88 -4.34
CA ILE A 91 5.63 9.86 -2.95
C ILE A 91 6.27 10.96 -2.13
N ARG A 92 7.60 11.12 -2.22
CA ARG A 92 8.31 12.17 -1.50
C ARG A 92 7.86 13.56 -1.94
N ASP A 93 7.73 13.79 -3.24
CA ASP A 93 7.30 15.08 -3.79
C ASP A 93 5.85 15.42 -3.36
N TYR A 94 4.97 14.42 -3.33
CA TYR A 94 3.61 14.57 -2.79
C TYR A 94 3.63 14.90 -1.29
N ASN A 95 4.31 14.10 -0.46
CA ASN A 95 4.33 14.30 0.99
C ASN A 95 4.96 15.64 1.40
N ALA A 96 5.95 16.15 0.63
CA ALA A 96 6.56 17.45 0.89
C ALA A 96 5.64 18.64 0.59
N SER A 97 4.64 18.44 -0.28
CA SER A 97 3.78 19.51 -0.81
C SER A 97 2.36 19.49 -0.24
N ASN A 98 2.03 18.50 0.61
CA ASN A 98 0.66 18.27 1.09
C ASN A 98 0.63 18.07 2.61
N ARG A 99 -0.51 18.40 3.21
CA ARG A 99 -0.74 18.22 4.65
C ARG A 99 -0.77 16.75 5.05
N ALA A 100 -1.43 15.92 4.24
CA ALA A 100 -1.53 14.49 4.51
C ALA A 100 -0.23 13.77 4.12
N THR A 101 0.34 13.03 5.07
CA THR A 101 1.42 12.09 4.77
C THR A 101 0.81 10.77 4.30
N LEU A 102 1.13 10.36 3.07
CA LEU A 102 0.68 9.08 2.55
C LEU A 102 1.20 7.93 3.42
N GLN A 103 0.30 7.03 3.77
CA GLN A 103 0.58 5.76 4.43
C GLN A 103 0.37 4.61 3.45
N PHE A 104 1.02 3.47 3.66
CA PHE A 104 1.08 2.38 2.70
C PHE A 104 0.75 1.05 3.34
N PHE A 105 0.10 0.18 2.59
CA PHE A 105 -0.15 -1.20 2.99
C PHE A 105 -0.34 -2.09 1.76
N ILE A 106 -0.33 -3.40 1.99
CA ILE A 106 -0.59 -4.42 0.97
C ILE A 106 -1.74 -5.32 1.41
N THR A 107 -2.47 -5.89 0.45
CA THR A 107 -3.57 -6.81 0.75
C THR A 107 -3.65 -7.95 -0.25
N THR A 108 -4.27 -9.03 0.16
CA THR A 108 -4.63 -10.18 -0.67
C THR A 108 -5.92 -10.80 -0.13
N THR A 109 -6.59 -11.63 -0.91
CA THR A 109 -7.70 -12.47 -0.43
C THR A 109 -7.22 -13.63 0.45
N ASP A 110 -5.94 -14.00 0.35
CA ASP A 110 -5.42 -15.26 0.87
C ASP A 110 -4.74 -15.12 2.25
N ASN A 111 -4.65 -13.89 2.77
CA ASN A 111 -4.16 -13.61 4.12
C ASN A 111 -4.81 -12.34 4.69
N GLN A 112 -5.73 -12.52 5.63
CA GLN A 112 -6.48 -11.43 6.26
C GLN A 112 -5.64 -10.63 7.27
N SER A 113 -4.57 -11.20 7.80
CA SER A 113 -3.77 -10.54 8.85
C SER A 113 -3.08 -9.27 8.34
N LEU A 114 -2.87 -9.14 7.03
CA LEU A 114 -2.36 -7.91 6.41
C LEU A 114 -3.30 -6.71 6.55
N LEU A 115 -4.59 -6.95 6.82
CA LEU A 115 -5.59 -5.89 7.01
C LEU A 115 -5.69 -5.41 8.47
N GLU A 116 -5.17 -6.16 9.43
CA GLU A 116 -5.36 -5.85 10.86
C GLU A 116 -4.74 -4.50 11.24
N LEU A 117 -3.46 -4.27 10.90
CA LEU A 117 -2.78 -3.02 11.22
C LEU A 117 -3.40 -1.79 10.52
N PRO A 118 -3.70 -1.83 9.21
CA PRO A 118 -4.47 -0.76 8.56
C PRO A 118 -5.79 -0.44 9.26
N TRP A 119 -6.56 -1.46 9.64
CA TRP A 119 -7.85 -1.26 10.32
C TRP A 119 -7.70 -0.69 11.72
N ILE A 120 -6.70 -1.14 12.49
CA ILE A 120 -6.42 -0.58 13.82
C ILE A 120 -5.99 0.88 13.71
N TYR A 121 -5.15 1.21 12.73
CA TYR A 121 -4.75 2.59 12.46
C TYR A 121 -5.97 3.46 12.13
N LEU A 122 -6.80 3.07 11.17
CA LEU A 122 -8.00 3.82 10.80
C LEU A 122 -8.99 3.94 11.95
N GLY A 123 -9.22 2.85 12.70
CA GLY A 123 -10.11 2.81 13.85
C GLY A 123 -9.73 3.81 14.93
N ALA A 124 -8.43 4.05 15.14
CA ALA A 124 -7.96 5.05 16.09
C ALA A 124 -8.36 6.49 15.71
N PHE A 125 -8.50 6.80 14.42
CA PHE A 125 -8.96 8.13 13.98
C PHE A 125 -10.47 8.21 13.90
N LEU A 126 -11.15 7.14 13.49
CA LEU A 126 -12.61 7.08 13.44
C LEU A 126 -13.25 7.10 14.84
N ALA A 127 -12.57 6.57 15.85
CA ALA A 127 -13.06 6.62 17.23
C ALA A 127 -12.90 8.01 17.88
N ASN A 128 -12.03 8.85 17.33
CA ASN A 128 -11.68 10.17 17.84
C ASN A 128 -12.18 11.32 16.95
N SER A 129 -12.97 11.02 15.91
CA SER A 129 -13.55 11.97 14.95
C SER A 129 -14.98 12.35 15.27
#